data_AF-A0A6I1JSE8-F1
#
_entry.id   AF-A0A6I1JSE8-F1
#
_cell.length_a   1.000
_cell.length_b   1.000
_cell.length_c   1.000
_cell.angle_alpha   90.00
_cell.angle_beta   90.00
_cell.angle_gamma   90.00
#
_symmetry.space_group_name_H-M   'P 1'
#
loop_
_entity.id
_entity.type
_entity.pdbx_description
1 polymer ?
#
loop_
_entity_poly.entity_id
_entity_poly.type
_entity_poly.pdbx_seq_one_letter_code
_entity_poly.pdbx_strand_id
1 'polypeptide(L)' 'MRVRVADGPTQRILDMGAQHLPSEEVWVVGERRSTRECKYYLSNLLADSSIKQLAGAIKAR' A
#
# COMPACT_ATOMS: atom_id res chain seq x y z
N MET A 1 8.31 11.12 3.40
CA MET A 1 7.32 10.26 2.71
C MET A 1 5.96 10.94 2.81
N ARG A 2 5.31 11.27 1.69
CA ARG A 2 3.97 11.89 1.72
C ARG A 2 2.92 10.79 1.63
N VAL A 3 2.12 10.63 2.67
CA VAL A 3 0.96 9.72 2.66
C VAL A 3 -0.13 10.42 1.86
N ARG A 4 -0.61 9.78 0.79
CA ARG A 4 -1.76 10.24 0.02
C ARG A 4 -2.93 9.28 0.26
N VAL A 5 -4.15 9.81 0.25
CA VAL A 5 -5.35 8.98 0.25
C VAL A 5 -5.41 8.27 -1.09
N ALA A 6 -5.81 6.99 -1.09
CA ALA A 6 -6.04 6.26 -2.31
C ALA A 6 -7.13 6.96 -3.14
N ASP A 7 -6.95 7.01 -4.46
CA ASP A 7 -7.79 7.77 -5.39
C ASP A 7 -8.43 6.86 -6.47
N GLY A 8 -8.22 5.55 -6.37
CA GLY A 8 -8.84 4.56 -7.24
C GLY A 8 -10.33 4.32 -6.91
N PRO A 9 -10.96 3.33 -7.57
CA PRO A 9 -12.38 3.06 -7.39
C PRO A 9 -12.73 2.71 -5.94
N THR A 10 -13.92 3.11 -5.49
CA THR A 10 -14.37 2.84 -4.13
C THR A 10 -14.92 1.41 -3.99
N GLN A 11 -14.51 0.70 -2.94
CA GLN A 11 -15.03 -0.61 -2.56
C GLN A 11 -15.44 -0.62 -1.08
N ARG A 12 -16.49 -1.38 -0.74
CA ARG A 12 -16.82 -1.68 0.66
C ARG A 12 -15.83 -2.72 1.21
N ILE A 13 -15.12 -2.38 2.28
CA ILE A 13 -14.11 -3.26 2.88
C ILE A 13 -14.58 -3.68 4.28
N LEU A 14 -14.93 -4.95 4.45
CA LEU A 14 -15.44 -5.50 5.72
C LEU A 14 -16.61 -4.67 6.28
N ASP A 15 -16.50 -4.25 7.54
CA ASP A 15 -17.39 -3.36 8.27
C ASP A 15 -17.12 -1.87 7.99
N MET A 16 -16.01 -1.55 7.30
CA MET A 16 -15.72 -0.20 6.85
C MET A 16 -16.62 0.17 5.66
N GLY A 17 -17.00 1.45 5.60
CA GLY A 17 -17.76 2.03 4.49
C GLY A 17 -16.99 2.01 3.16
N ALA A 18 -17.46 2.77 2.17
CA ALA A 18 -16.76 2.87 0.89
C ALA A 18 -15.34 3.43 1.10
N GLN A 19 -14.33 2.63 0.76
CA GLN A 19 -12.92 2.98 0.81
C GLN A 19 -12.37 3.03 -0.62
N HIS A 20 -11.55 4.04 -0.93
CA HIS A 20 -10.84 4.07 -2.19
C HIS A 20 -9.76 2.97 -2.25
N LEU A 21 -9.71 2.24 -3.35
CA LEU A 21 -8.62 1.33 -3.67
C LEU A 21 -7.41 2.09 -4.23
N PRO A 22 -6.20 1.52 -4.13
CA PRO A 22 -5.04 2.03 -4.87
C PRO A 22 -5.33 2.11 -6.38
N SER A 23 -4.94 3.22 -7.02
CA SER A 23 -5.02 3.40 -8.48
C SER A 23 -3.80 2.77 -9.20
N GLU A 24 -3.60 3.08 -10.48
CA GLU A 24 -2.58 2.47 -11.38
C GLU A 24 -1.11 2.81 -11.08
N GLU A 25 -0.81 3.66 -10.10
CA GLU A 25 0.58 3.90 -9.66
C GLU A 25 1.07 2.81 -8.68
N VAL A 26 2.35 2.81 -8.32
CA VAL A 26 2.88 1.93 -7.25
C VAL A 26 2.52 2.51 -5.88
N TRP A 27 1.95 1.70 -4.99
CA TRP A 27 1.49 2.15 -3.67
C TRP A 27 2.17 1.42 -2.52
N VAL A 28 2.34 2.14 -1.40
CA VAL A 28 2.53 1.54 -0.08
C VAL A 28 1.19 1.59 0.66
N VAL A 29 0.62 0.43 0.97
CA VAL A 29 -0.64 0.29 1.71
C VAL A 29 -0.32 -0.05 3.16
N GLY A 30 -0.70 0.83 4.08
CA GLY A 30 -0.56 0.60 5.52
C GLY A 30 -1.85 0.05 6.12
N GLU A 31 -1.81 -1.16 6.67
CA GLU A 31 -2.87 -1.73 7.49
C GLU A 31 -2.51 -1.53 8.97
N ARG A 32 -3.26 -0.70 9.68
CA ARG A 32 -3.11 -0.51 11.12
C ARG A 32 -4.24 -1.23 11.85
N ARG A 33 -3.90 -2.20 12.68
CA ARG A 33 -4.86 -2.99 13.46
C ARG A 33 -5.09 -2.35 14.83
N SER A 34 -6.26 -2.61 15.40
CA SER A 34 -6.59 -2.23 16.79
C SER A 34 -5.63 -2.85 17.82
N THR A 35 -5.00 -3.98 17.46
CA THR A 35 -3.98 -4.69 18.25
C THR A 35 -2.60 -4.04 18.26
N ARG A 36 -2.46 -2.79 17.78
CA ARG A 36 -1.18 -2.06 17.57
C ARG A 36 -0.24 -2.66 16.53
N GLU A 37 -0.57 -3.81 15.95
CA GLU A 37 0.13 -4.35 14.80
C GLU A 37 -0.08 -3.43 13.58
N CYS A 38 1.02 -3.07 12.90
CA CYS A 38 0.98 -2.32 11.64
C CYS A 38 1.68 -3.15 10.56
N LYS A 39 0.97 -3.43 9.46
CA LYS A 39 1.53 -4.09 8.28
C LYS A 39 1.61 -3.09 7.14
N TYR A 40 2.67 -3.21 6.33
CA TYR A 40 2.83 -2.42 5.12
C TYR A 40 2.98 -3.37 3.94
N TYR A 41 2.20 -3.11 2.89
CA TYR A 41 2.21 -3.87 1.65
C TYR A 41 2.63 -2.95 0.51
N LEU A 42 3.37 -3.49 -0.45
CA LEU A 42 3.59 -2.83 -1.74
C LEU A 42 2.57 -3.38 -2.73
N SER A 43 1.81 -2.49 -3.36
CA SER A 43 0.78 -2.84 -4.33
C SER A 43 1.12 -2.27 -5.70
N ASN A 44 0.63 -2.96 -6.73
CA ASN A 44 0.74 -2.56 -8.12
C ASN A 44 2.20 -2.38 -8.60
N LEU A 45 3.08 -3.26 -8.11
CA LEU A 45 4.44 -3.39 -8.59
C LEU A 45 4.45 -4.04 -9.98
N LEU A 46 5.43 -3.67 -10.80
CA LEU A 46 5.70 -4.40 -12.04
C LEU A 46 6.05 -5.85 -11.71
N ALA A 47 5.58 -6.79 -12.52
CA ALA A 47 5.76 -8.23 -12.29
C ALA A 47 7.25 -8.66 -12.21
N ASP A 48 8.15 -7.88 -12.79
CA ASP A 48 9.60 -8.07 -12.80
C ASP A 48 10.33 -7.39 -11.63
N SER A 49 9.60 -6.73 -10.73
CA SER A 49 10.16 -6.06 -9.56
C SER A 49 10.77 -7.07 -8.59
N SER A 50 12.10 -7.17 -8.53
CA SER A 50 12.76 -8.10 -7.63
C SER A 50 12.77 -7.61 -6.17
N ILE A 51 12.65 -8.54 -5.22
CA ILE A 51 12.75 -8.25 -3.78
C ILE A 51 14.06 -7.53 -3.44
N LYS A 52 15.17 -7.86 -4.13
CA LYS A 52 16.48 -7.25 -3.89
C LYS A 52 16.50 -5.76 -4.26
N GLN A 53 15.88 -5.38 -5.38
CA GLN A 53 15.75 -3.98 -5.80
C GLN A 53 14.90 -3.19 -4.80
N LEU A 54 13.76 -3.76 -4.37
CA LEU A 54 12.89 -3.14 -3.38
C LEU A 54 13.62 -2.92 -2.05
N ALA A 55 14.31 -3.94 -1.53
CA ALA A 55 15.07 -3.85 -0.30
C ALA A 55 16.20 -2.81 -0.39
N GLY A 56 16.89 -2.73 -1.53
CA GLY A 56 17.92 -1.72 -1.77
C GLY A 56 17.37 -0.29 -1.76
N ALA A 57 16.25 -0.06 -2.44
CA ALA A 57 15.59 1.25 -2.50
C ALA A 57 15.08 1.72 -1.14
N ILE A 58 14.56 0.80 -0.31
CA ILE A 58 14.09 1.11 1.06
C ILE A 58 15.28 1.46 1.97
N LYS A 59 16.36 0.66 1.94
CA LYS A 59 17.54 0.86 2.81
C LYS A 59 18.35 2.12 2.48
N ALA A 60 18.19 2.67 1.27
CA ALA A 60 18.88 3.87 0.84
C ALA A 60 18.22 5.19 1.33
N ARG A 61 17.17 5.11 2.16
CA ARG A 61 16.46 6.25 2.74
C ARG A 61 16.59 6.26 4.25
#